data_AF-A0A7J9L4V0-F1
#
_entry.id   AF-A0A7J9L4V0-F1
#
_cell.length_a   1.000
_cell.length_b   1.000
_cell.length_c   1.000
_cell.angle_alpha   90.00
_cell.angle_beta   90.00
_cell.angle_gamma   90.00
#
_symmetry.space_group_name_H-M   'P 1'
#
loop_
_entity.id
_entity.type
_entity.pdbx_description
1 polymer ?
#
loop_
_entity_poly.entity_id
_entity_poly.type
_entity_poly.pdbx_seq_one_letter_code
_entity_poly.pdbx_strand_id
1 'polypeptide(L)'
;MAKDSRNASAGGVVCDPVGNWGYKRATIQTDNLEVVRALTVEWSKDLGITLIRRIQRVMNYEGQWEIIYVPKNCNLSADRLAKLSLA
;
A
#
# COMPACT_ATOMS: atom_id res chain seq x y z
N MET A 1 -21.03 -6.15 30.62
CA MET A 1 -20.52 -5.37 29.47
C MET A 1 -19.18 -5.96 29.05
N ALA A 2 -19.16 -6.79 28.02
CA ALA A 2 -17.93 -7.34 27.45
C ALA A 2 -17.68 -6.63 26.11
N LYS A 3 -16.55 -5.93 25.99
CA LYS A 3 -16.15 -5.25 24.76
C LYS A 3 -15.57 -6.29 23.80
N ASP A 4 -16.33 -6.65 22.78
CA ASP A 4 -15.89 -7.49 21.67
C ASP A 4 -15.14 -6.59 20.66
N SER A 5 -13.82 -6.43 20.82
CA SER A 5 -12.99 -5.78 19.81
C SER A 5 -12.56 -6.81 18.76
N ARG A 6 -13.44 -7.06 17.78
CA ARG A 6 -13.09 -7.78 16.55
C ARG A 6 -12.66 -6.78 15.48
N ASN A 7 -11.42 -6.34 15.55
CA ASN A 7 -10.73 -5.64 14.46
C ASN A 7 -9.92 -6.65 13.65
N ALA A 8 -10.64 -7.49 12.90
CA ALA A 8 -10.05 -8.34 11.87
C ALA A 8 -9.97 -7.54 10.55
N SER A 9 -8.76 -7.13 10.16
CA SER A 9 -8.51 -6.64 8.80
C SER A 9 -8.60 -7.84 7.85
N ALA A 10 -9.76 -8.05 7.26
CA ALA A 10 -10.04 -9.15 6.34
C ALA A 10 -9.41 -8.87 4.96
N GLY A 11 -8.08 -8.94 4.86
CA GLY A 11 -7.37 -9.03 3.59
C GLY A 11 -7.31 -10.50 3.14
N GLY A 12 -8.35 -10.97 2.44
CA GLY A 12 -8.38 -12.34 1.92
C GLY A 12 -7.42 -12.52 0.75
N VAL A 13 -6.48 -13.46 0.87
CA VAL A 13 -5.67 -13.95 -0.25
C VAL A 13 -6.55 -14.87 -1.09
N VAL A 14 -6.61 -14.63 -2.40
CA VAL A 14 -7.37 -15.47 -3.32
C VAL A 14 -6.45 -16.02 -4.37
N CYS A 15 -6.59 -17.33 -4.59
CA CYS A 15 -5.92 -18.04 -5.66
C CYS A 15 -6.76 -17.93 -6.92
N ASP A 16 -6.15 -17.56 -8.04
CA ASP A 16 -6.78 -17.74 -9.35
C ASP A 16 -6.75 -19.23 -9.78
N PRO A 17 -7.48 -19.63 -10.82
CA PRO A 17 -7.51 -21.02 -11.31
C PRO A 17 -6.17 -21.53 -11.83
N VAL A 18 -5.18 -20.65 -12.02
CA VAL A 18 -3.83 -20.95 -12.52
C VAL A 18 -2.83 -21.11 -11.36
N GLY A 19 -3.27 -20.86 -10.12
CA GLY A 19 -2.45 -21.01 -8.92
C GLY A 19 -1.65 -19.77 -8.54
N ASN A 20 -1.98 -18.58 -9.08
CA ASN A 20 -1.43 -17.33 -8.60
C ASN A 20 -2.18 -16.88 -7.34
N TRP A 21 -1.43 -16.74 -6.25
CA TRP A 21 -1.93 -16.24 -4.98
C TRP A 21 -1.83 -14.72 -4.99
N GLY A 22 -2.97 -14.03 -5.04
CA GLY A 22 -3.05 -12.57 -5.09
C GLY A 22 -3.89 -11.99 -3.96
N TYR A 23 -3.59 -10.75 -3.57
CA TYR A 23 -4.48 -9.98 -2.71
C TYR A 23 -5.58 -9.34 -3.57
N LYS A 24 -6.85 -9.68 -3.32
CA LYS A 24 -7.99 -9.05 -4.02
C LYS A 24 -8.08 -7.55 -3.77
N ARG A 25 -7.60 -7.11 -2.61
CA ARG A 25 -7.60 -5.71 -2.17
C ARG A 25 -6.36 -5.45 -1.32
N ALA A 26 -5.61 -4.43 -1.67
CA ALA A 26 -4.36 -4.09 -0.99
C ALA A 26 -4.39 -2.62 -0.54
N THR A 27 -4.10 -2.40 0.74
CA THR A 27 -4.00 -1.06 1.34
C THR A 27 -2.54 -0.75 1.63
N ILE A 28 -2.01 0.29 1.01
CA ILE A 28 -0.66 0.81 1.24
C ILE A 28 -0.76 1.94 2.27
N GLN A 29 0.01 1.83 3.35
CA GLN A 29 0.12 2.86 4.37
C GLN A 29 1.48 3.56 4.26
N THR A 30 1.50 4.89 4.27
CA THR A 30 2.73 5.68 4.24
C THR A 30 2.62 6.93 5.09
N ASP A 31 3.74 7.34 5.70
CA ASP A 31 3.87 8.62 6.40
C ASP A 31 4.41 9.74 5.49
N ASN A 32 4.56 9.48 4.19
CA ASN A 32 4.92 10.49 3.21
C ASN A 32 3.69 10.96 2.41
N LEU A 33 3.26 12.19 2.69
CA LEU A 33 2.09 12.79 2.04
C LEU A 33 2.32 13.07 0.53
N GLU A 34 3.57 13.31 0.11
CA GLU A 34 3.90 13.53 -1.30
C GLU A 34 3.71 12.25 -2.12
N VAL A 35 4.05 11.10 -1.55
CA VAL A 35 3.85 9.78 -2.19
C VAL A 35 2.36 9.49 -2.38
N VAL A 36 1.53 9.78 -1.37
CA VAL A 36 0.07 9.66 -1.50
C VAL A 36 -0.43 10.51 -2.65
N ARG A 37 -0.09 11.80 -2.69
CA ARG A 37 -0.52 12.72 -3.76
C ARG A 37 -0.04 12.24 -5.14
N ALA A 38 1.21 11.81 -5.24
CA ALA A 38 1.79 11.34 -6.48
C ALA A 38 1.12 10.09 -7.04
N LEU A 39 0.62 9.20 -6.18
CA LEU A 39 -0.01 7.94 -6.61
C LEU A 39 -1.54 8.05 -6.76
N THR A 40 -2.19 8.97 -6.06
CA THR A 40 -3.64 9.20 -6.17
C THR A 40 -4.01 10.07 -7.38
N VAL A 41 -3.17 11.04 -7.76
CA VAL A 41 -3.49 11.97 -8.85
C VAL A 41 -3.12 11.35 -10.19
N GLU A 42 -4.09 11.23 -11.11
CA GLU A 42 -3.93 10.63 -12.45
C GLU A 42 -2.88 11.34 -13.34
N TRP A 43 -2.50 12.57 -12.97
CA TRP A 43 -1.59 13.46 -13.69
C TRP A 43 -0.11 13.09 -13.49
N SER A 44 0.21 12.16 -12.60
CA SER A 44 1.58 11.71 -12.39
C SER A 44 2.15 10.85 -13.52
N LYS A 45 1.37 10.61 -14.58
CA LYS A 45 1.92 10.21 -15.88
C LYS A 45 2.94 11.25 -16.39
N ASP A 46 2.81 12.53 -16.02
CA ASP A 46 3.70 13.62 -16.45
C ASP A 46 4.84 13.94 -15.48
N LEU A 47 4.79 13.43 -14.24
CA LEU A 47 5.97 13.38 -13.38
C LEU A 47 6.95 12.42 -14.05
N GLY A 48 8.03 12.91 -14.66
CA GLY A 48 9.06 12.14 -15.38
C GLY A 48 9.81 11.10 -14.53
N ILE A 49 9.26 10.71 -13.38
CA ILE A 49 9.78 9.76 -12.43
C ILE A 49 9.30 8.36 -12.84
N THR A 50 10.17 7.62 -13.52
CA THR A 50 9.93 6.24 -13.99
C THR A 50 9.41 5.30 -12.89
N LEU A 51 9.83 5.52 -11.65
CA LEU A 51 9.38 4.73 -10.49
C LEU A 51 7.87 4.90 -10.23
N ILE A 52 7.34 6.13 -10.26
CA ILE A 52 5.92 6.40 -10.02
C ILE A 52 5.08 5.71 -11.11
N ARG A 53 5.48 5.84 -12.38
CA ARG A 53 4.81 5.16 -13.50
C ARG A 53 4.78 3.64 -13.34
N ARG A 54 5.87 3.05 -12.84
CA ARG A 54 5.94 1.60 -12.58
C ARG A 54 5.00 1.18 -11.46
N ILE A 55 4.97 1.94 -10.35
CA ILE A 55 4.07 1.68 -9.23
C ILE A 55 2.61 1.76 -9.69
N GLN A 56 2.25 2.81 -10.44
CA GLN A 56 0.91 2.97 -10.99
C GLN A 56 0.51 1.83 -11.93
N ARG A 57 1.43 1.35 -12.78
CA ARG A 57 1.16 0.17 -13.62
C ARG A 57 0.83 -1.04 -12.78
N VAL A 58 1.59 -1.31 -11.72
CA VAL A 58 1.32 -2.44 -10.81
C VAL A 58 -0.03 -2.27 -10.12
N MET A 59 -0.33 -1.07 -9.60
CA MET A 59 -1.61 -0.78 -8.94
C MET A 59 -2.81 -0.90 -9.89
N ASN A 60 -2.64 -0.59 -11.19
CA ASN A 60 -3.73 -0.68 -12.17
C ASN A 60 -3.91 -2.09 -12.77
N TYR A 61 -2.94 -3.00 -12.61
CA TYR A 61 -2.96 -4.31 -13.27
C TYR A 61 -3.76 -5.35 -12.47
N GLU A 62 -3.73 -5.29 -11.13
CA GLU A 62 -4.26 -6.37 -10.29
C GLU A 62 -5.05 -5.87 -9.08
N GLY A 63 -6.38 -5.84 -9.15
CA GLY A 63 -7.23 -5.65 -7.97
C GLY A 63 -7.44 -4.20 -7.53
N GLN A 64 -8.14 -4.04 -6.40
CA GLN A 64 -8.48 -2.74 -5.84
C GLN A 64 -7.36 -2.28 -4.88
N TRP A 65 -6.64 -1.22 -5.24
CA TRP A 65 -5.58 -0.65 -4.41
C TRP A 65 -6.04 0.64 -3.77
N GLU A 66 -5.69 0.81 -2.49
CA GLU A 66 -5.90 2.04 -1.75
C GLU A 66 -4.56 2.48 -1.15
N ILE A 67 -4.23 3.76 -1.26
CA ILE A 67 -3.08 4.34 -0.56
C ILE A 67 -3.57 5.35 0.47
N ILE A 68 -3.15 5.17 1.72
CA ILE A 68 -3.57 6.01 2.83
C ILE A 68 -2.37 6.61 3.55
N TYR A 69 -2.52 7.88 3.93
CA TYR A 69 -1.57 8.54 4.81
C TYR A 69 -1.76 8.06 6.25
N VAL A 70 -0.66 7.75 6.93
CA VAL A 70 -0.64 7.52 8.37
C VAL A 70 0.43 8.39 9.01
N PRO A 71 0.20 9.00 10.19
CA PRO A 71 1.24 9.74 10.87
C PRO A 71 2.45 8.84 11.21
N LYS A 72 3.65 9.41 11.27
CA LYS A 72 4.91 8.66 11.45
C LYS A 72 4.92 7.73 12.68
N ASN A 73 4.29 8.14 13.77
CA ASN A 73 4.16 7.33 14.99
C ASN A 73 3.32 6.05 14.79
N CYS A 74 2.54 5.96 13.71
CA CYS A 74 1.81 4.77 13.30
C CYS A 74 2.61 3.86 12.35
N ASN A 75 3.73 4.34 11.77
CA ASN A 75 4.56 3.60 10.80
C ASN A 75 5.92 3.14 11.37
N LEU A 76 6.02 2.99 12.70
CA LEU A 76 7.28 2.73 13.40
C LEU A 76 7.96 1.41 12.98
N SER A 77 7.19 0.38 12.68
CA SER A 77 7.73 -0.92 12.25
C SER A 77 8.47 -0.79 10.92
N ALA A 78 7.87 -0.11 9.94
CA ALA A 78 8.51 0.13 8.65
C ALA A 78 9.74 1.04 8.78
N ASP A 79 9.65 2.11 9.58
CA ASP A 79 10.76 3.03 9.84
C ASP A 79 11.97 2.32 10.49
N ARG A 80 11.72 1.43 11.48
CA ARG A 80 12.79 0.62 12.09
C ARG A 80 13.43 -0.33 11.09
N LEU A 81 12.63 -1.04 10.30
CA LEU A 81 13.15 -1.97 9.30
C LEU A 81 13.99 -1.26 8.23
N ALA A 82 13.54 -0.11 7.75
CA ALA A 82 14.31 0.70 6.80
C ALA A 82 15.65 1.17 7.40
N LYS A 83 15.66 1.59 8.66
CA LYS A 83 16.90 2.00 9.36
C LYS A 83 17.87 0.84 9.57
N LEU A 84 17.37 -0.37 9.84
CA LEU A 84 18.22 -1.56 9.96
C LEU A 84 18.92 -1.89 8.64
N SER A 85 18.27 -1.65 7.50
CA SER A 85 18.86 -1.88 6.17
C SER A 85 19.84 -0.81 5.70
N LEU A 86 19.95 0.31 6.43
CA LEU A 86 20.86 1.41 6.12
C LEU A 86 22.25 1.25 6.77
N ALA A 87 22.41 0.21 7.60
CA ALA A 87 23.63 -0.08 8.36
C ALA A 87 24.78 -0.60 7.49
#